data_AF-A0A540KBN1-F1
#
_entry.id   AF-A0A540KBN1-F1
#
_cell.length_a   1.000
_cell.length_b   1.000
_cell.length_c   1.000
_cell.angle_alpha   90.00
_cell.angle_beta   90.00
_cell.angle_gamma   90.00
#
_symmetry.space_group_name_H-M   'P 1'
#
loop_
_entity.id
_entity.type
_entity.pdbx_description
1 polymer ?
#
loop_
_entity_poly.entity_id
_entity_poly.type
_entity_poly.pdbx_seq_one_letter_code
_entity_poly.pdbx_strand_id
1 'polypeptide(L)'
;MREKASSLPNVRLEQGTVTSLLEEKGTVKGVQYKSKGSDLELSAHAPLTIVCDGCYSNLRHSLCNPKVDIPSCFVGLVLENCQLPYANHGHVILADPSPILFYPISSTEIRCLVDVPGQKVPSISGGEMSRYLKTKVAPQVCLLCFK
;
A
#
# COMPACT_ATOMS: atom_id res chain seq x y z
N MET A 1 11.97 -11.36 1.94
CA MET A 1 11.48 -11.43 3.34
C MET A 1 10.74 -12.74 3.64
N ARG A 2 9.60 -13.04 2.99
CA ARG A 2 8.80 -14.26 3.28
C ARG A 2 9.62 -15.55 3.16
N GLU A 3 10.37 -15.71 2.07
CA GLU A 3 11.25 -16.86 1.85
C GLU A 3 12.28 -17.07 2.97
N LYS A 4 12.90 -15.98 3.43
CA LYS A 4 13.86 -16.02 4.54
C LYS A 4 13.19 -16.38 5.87
N ALA A 5 11.95 -15.94 6.10
CA ALA A 5 11.20 -16.31 7.29
C ALA A 5 10.81 -17.80 7.26
N SER A 6 10.34 -18.32 6.12
CA SER A 6 9.98 -19.74 5.97
C SER A 6 11.14 -20.73 6.06
N SER A 7 12.39 -20.28 5.90
CA SER A 7 13.54 -21.16 6.06
C SER A 7 13.95 -21.37 7.52
N LEU A 8 13.34 -20.65 8.47
CA LEU A 8 13.59 -20.85 9.89
C LEU A 8 12.79 -22.07 10.41
N PRO A 9 13.40 -22.93 11.24
CA PRO A 9 12.77 -24.18 11.68
C PRO A 9 11.51 -23.99 12.52
N ASN A 10 11.35 -22.82 13.16
CA ASN A 10 10.23 -22.51 14.04
C ASN A 10 9.15 -21.65 13.38
N VAL A 11 9.19 -21.51 12.05
CA VAL A 11 8.20 -20.74 11.28
C VAL A 11 7.44 -21.67 10.36
N ARG A 12 6.12 -21.70 10.53
CA ARG A 12 5.20 -22.36 9.60
C ARG A 12 4.42 -21.30 8.84
N LEU A 13 4.57 -21.27 7.51
CA LEU A 13 3.76 -20.42 6.65
C LEU A 13 2.50 -21.17 6.21
N GLU A 14 1.36 -20.51 6.36
CA GLU A 14 0.06 -20.99 5.90
C GLU A 14 -0.53 -20.00 4.92
N GLN A 15 -1.06 -20.49 3.80
CA GLN A 15 -1.71 -19.65 2.80
C GLN A 15 -3.23 -19.67 3.03
N GLY A 16 -3.76 -18.56 3.52
CA GLY A 16 -5.19 -18.40 3.76
C GLY A 16 -5.57 -16.96 4.09
N THR A 17 -6.86 -16.75 4.33
CA THR A 17 -7.41 -15.45 4.73
C THR A 17 -8.02 -15.59 6.11
N VAL A 18 -7.50 -14.83 7.08
CA VAL A 18 -8.08 -14.74 8.42
C VAL A 18 -9.41 -13.98 8.34
N THR A 19 -10.48 -14.60 8.82
CA THR A 19 -11.85 -14.07 8.76
C THR A 19 -12.24 -13.36 10.05
N SER A 20 -11.82 -13.89 11.21
CA SER A 20 -12.15 -13.33 12.53
C SER A 20 -11.12 -13.72 13.62
N LEU A 21 -11.18 -13.01 14.75
CA LEU A 21 -10.46 -13.36 15.97
C LEU A 21 -11.31 -14.32 16.82
N LEU A 22 -10.67 -15.33 17.41
CA LEU A 22 -11.29 -16.17 18.42
C LEU A 22 -11.13 -15.51 19.78
N GLU A 23 -12.23 -15.09 20.40
CA GLU A 23 -12.21 -14.37 21.67
C GLU A 23 -13.01 -15.11 22.75
N GLU A 24 -12.43 -15.22 23.94
CA GLU A 24 -13.09 -15.77 25.12
C GLU A 24 -12.88 -14.82 26.30
N LYS A 25 -13.98 -14.30 26.87
CA LYS A 25 -13.96 -13.37 28.02
C LYS A 25 -13.01 -12.18 27.82
N GLY A 26 -13.03 -11.59 26.62
CA GLY A 26 -12.17 -10.46 26.24
C GLY A 26 -10.70 -10.81 25.99
N THR A 27 -10.34 -12.09 25.97
CA THR A 27 -8.99 -12.56 25.65
C THR A 27 -8.99 -13.22 24.28
N VAL A 28 -8.14 -12.75 23.37
CA VAL A 28 -7.90 -13.41 22.07
C VAL A 28 -7.19 -14.74 22.32
N LYS A 29 -7.73 -15.81 21.75
CA LYS A 29 -7.23 -17.20 21.84
C LYS A 29 -6.69 -17.73 20.51
N GLY A 30 -6.86 -16.97 19.43
CA GLY A 30 -6.46 -17.40 18.10
C GLY A 30 -7.25 -16.70 16.99
N VAL A 31 -7.34 -17.38 15.85
CA VAL A 31 -7.98 -16.88 14.64
C VAL A 31 -8.83 -17.94 13.96
N GLN A 32 -9.89 -17.51 13.29
CA GLN A 32 -10.56 -18.30 12.25
C GLN A 32 -10.02 -17.87 10.88
N TYR A 33 -9.80 -18.82 9.99
CA TYR A 33 -9.29 -18.53 8.65
C TYR A 33 -9.80 -19.54 7.63
N LYS A 34 -9.83 -19.12 6.36
CA LYS A 34 -10.09 -20.01 5.23
C LYS A 34 -8.79 -20.34 4.52
N SER A 35 -8.53 -21.63 4.30
CA SER A 35 -7.38 -22.07 3.52
C SER A 35 -7.59 -21.72 2.04
N LYS A 36 -6.52 -21.43 1.31
CA LYS A 36 -6.64 -21.10 -0.12
C LYS A 36 -7.31 -22.24 -0.90
N GLY A 37 -8.35 -21.88 -1.66
CA GLY A 37 -9.08 -22.83 -2.52
C GLY A 37 -10.07 -23.72 -1.77
N SER A 38 -10.33 -23.43 -0.49
CA SER A 38 -11.35 -24.11 0.31
C SER A 38 -12.23 -23.08 0.99
N ASP A 39 -13.54 -23.35 1.00
CA ASP A 39 -14.49 -22.60 1.83
C ASP A 39 -14.55 -23.10 3.27
N LEU A 40 -13.78 -24.15 3.61
CA LEU A 40 -13.69 -24.66 4.96
C LEU A 40 -13.03 -23.63 5.87
N GLU A 41 -13.77 -23.25 6.91
CA GLU A 41 -13.27 -22.40 7.98
C GLU A 41 -12.51 -23.25 9.00
N LEU A 42 -11.25 -22.89 9.22
CA LEU A 42 -10.32 -23.53 10.12
C LEU A 42 -10.02 -22.61 11.29
N SER A 43 -9.55 -23.18 12.39
CA SER A 43 -9.16 -22.44 13.59
C SER A 43 -7.70 -22.71 13.93
N ALA A 44 -6.96 -21.66 14.27
CA ALA A 44 -5.61 -21.75 14.82
C ALA A 44 -5.58 -21.05 16.17
N HIS A 45 -5.05 -21.74 17.19
CA HIS A 45 -5.02 -21.24 18.56
C HIS A 45 -3.60 -20.90 18.96
N ALA A 46 -3.43 -19.77 19.66
CA ALA A 46 -2.15 -19.31 20.16
C ALA A 46 -2.34 -18.45 21.41
N PRO A 47 -1.37 -18.45 22.35
CA PRO A 47 -1.40 -17.56 23.50
C PRO A 47 -1.18 -16.09 23.13
N LEU A 48 -0.60 -15.81 21.96
CA LEU A 48 -0.40 -14.48 21.41
C LEU A 48 -0.75 -14.48 19.92
N THR A 49 -1.57 -13.53 19.50
CA THR A 49 -1.92 -13.28 18.09
C THR A 49 -1.50 -11.87 17.72
N ILE A 50 -0.72 -11.73 16.65
CA ILE A 50 -0.24 -10.42 16.15
C ILE A 50 -0.97 -10.12 14.84
N VAL A 51 -1.81 -9.09 14.84
CA VAL A 51 -2.56 -8.66 13.65
C VAL A 51 -1.72 -7.66 12.85
N CYS A 52 -1.32 -8.05 11.63
CA CYS A 52 -0.48 -7.29 10.71
C CYS A 52 -1.04 -7.27 9.28
N ASP A 53 -2.36 -7.14 9.13
CA ASP A 53 -3.13 -7.24 7.87
C ASP A 53 -3.21 -5.90 7.08
N GLY A 54 -2.54 -4.85 7.55
CA GLY A 54 -2.27 -3.64 6.78
C GLY A 54 -3.35 -2.55 6.86
N CYS A 55 -3.28 -1.58 5.94
CA CYS A 55 -4.09 -0.36 6.00
C CYS A 55 -5.60 -0.59 5.83
N TYR A 56 -6.00 -1.69 5.19
CA TYR A 56 -7.40 -2.11 5.01
C TYR A 56 -7.80 -3.27 5.93
N SER A 57 -7.18 -3.35 7.11
CA SER A 57 -7.45 -4.39 8.10
C SER A 57 -8.94 -4.65 8.32
N ASN A 58 -9.36 -5.90 8.14
CA ASN A 58 -10.74 -6.34 8.44
C ASN A 58 -10.95 -6.59 9.94
N LEU A 59 -9.88 -6.82 10.70
CA LEU A 59 -9.93 -7.16 12.12
C LEU A 59 -9.88 -5.93 13.04
N ARG A 60 -9.49 -4.76 12.50
CA ARG A 60 -9.30 -3.53 13.30
C ARG A 60 -10.53 -3.12 14.10
N HIS A 61 -11.72 -3.27 13.51
CA HIS A 61 -12.99 -2.93 14.17
C HIS A 61 -13.30 -3.79 15.40
N SER A 62 -12.78 -5.02 15.45
CA SER A 62 -12.93 -5.90 16.63
C SER A 62 -11.98 -5.49 17.77
N LEU A 63 -10.85 -4.85 17.43
CA LEU A 63 -9.79 -4.53 18.39
C LEU A 63 -9.88 -3.12 18.97
N CYS A 64 -10.49 -2.18 18.24
CA CYS A 64 -10.65 -0.80 18.70
C CYS A 64 -11.83 -0.12 18.00
N ASN A 65 -12.14 1.12 18.39
CA ASN A 65 -13.03 1.99 17.61
C ASN A 65 -12.17 2.78 16.60
N PRO A 66 -12.05 2.35 15.34
CA PRO A 66 -11.11 2.95 14.41
C PRO A 66 -11.58 4.32 13.95
N LYS A 67 -10.67 5.29 13.98
CA LYS A 67 -10.83 6.58 13.31
C LYS A 67 -9.92 6.56 12.08
N VAL A 68 -10.47 6.20 10.92
CA VAL A 68 -9.74 6.21 9.65
C VAL A 68 -10.11 7.49 8.91
N ASP A 69 -9.11 8.31 8.62
CA ASP A 69 -9.25 9.48 7.76
C ASP A 69 -8.45 9.25 6.46
N ILE A 70 -9.00 9.71 5.35
CA ILE A 70 -8.42 9.59 4.01
C ILE A 70 -8.30 11.01 3.45
N PRO A 71 -7.22 11.73 3.79
CA PRO A 71 -7.06 13.13 3.40
C PRO A 71 -6.70 13.29 1.92
N SER A 72 -6.07 12.27 1.32
CA SER A 72 -5.62 12.27 -0.07
C SER A 72 -5.40 10.84 -0.58
N CYS A 73 -5.10 10.73 -1.88
CA CYS A 73 -4.74 9.49 -2.55
C CYS A 73 -3.47 9.68 -3.39
N PHE A 74 -2.57 8.71 -3.34
CA PHE A 74 -1.43 8.67 -4.26
C PHE A 74 -1.80 8.01 -5.59
N VAL A 75 -1.52 8.72 -6.68
CA VAL A 75 -1.55 8.17 -8.04
C VAL A 75 -0.13 7.80 -8.43
N GLY A 76 0.10 6.49 -8.57
CA GLY A 76 1.42 5.96 -8.91
C GLY A 76 1.63 5.78 -10.40
N LEU A 77 2.77 6.23 -10.90
CA LEU A 77 3.26 5.98 -12.25
C LEU A 77 4.63 5.30 -12.19
N VAL A 78 4.92 4.49 -13.19
CA VAL A 78 6.28 4.01 -13.48
C VAL A 78 6.75 4.74 -14.74
N LEU A 79 7.87 5.42 -14.63
CA LEU A 79 8.51 6.16 -15.71
C LEU A 79 9.73 5.39 -16.17
N GLU A 80 9.82 5.15 -17.47
CA GLU A 80 10.94 4.50 -18.12
C GLU A 80 11.77 5.53 -18.89
N ASN A 81 13.03 5.22 -19.14
CA ASN A 81 13.91 6.02 -20.00
C ASN A 81 14.04 7.49 -19.55
N CYS A 82 14.10 7.69 -18.23
CA CYS A 82 14.17 8.99 -17.58
C CYS A 82 15.32 8.99 -16.56
N GLN A 83 16.05 10.09 -16.44
CA GLN A 83 17.09 10.24 -15.40
C GLN A 83 16.71 11.35 -14.43
N LEU A 84 16.80 11.07 -13.13
CA LEU A 84 16.63 12.09 -12.11
C LEU A 84 17.90 12.96 -11.99
N PRO A 85 17.79 14.24 -11.60
CA PRO A 85 18.92 15.18 -11.54
C PRO A 85 20.08 14.72 -10.66
N TYR A 86 19.75 13.97 -9.60
CA TYR A 86 20.70 13.52 -8.59
C TYR A 86 20.55 12.02 -8.42
N ALA A 87 21.55 11.27 -8.88
CA ALA A 87 21.58 9.83 -8.71
C ALA A 87 21.48 9.43 -7.23
N ASN A 88 20.82 8.31 -6.95
CA ASN A 88 20.67 7.73 -5.61
C ASN A 88 19.90 8.58 -4.59
N HIS A 89 19.16 9.60 -5.04
CA HIS A 89 18.29 10.41 -4.18
C HIS A 89 16.83 10.24 -4.62
N GLY A 90 15.92 10.27 -3.64
CA GLY A 90 14.52 10.55 -3.91
C GLY A 90 14.31 12.05 -4.08
N HIS A 91 13.39 12.44 -4.95
CA HIS A 91 13.07 13.83 -5.23
C HIS A 91 11.65 14.11 -4.78
N VAL A 92 11.47 15.26 -4.13
CA VAL A 92 10.17 15.77 -3.73
C VAL A 92 9.99 17.10 -4.44
N ILE A 93 8.96 17.20 -5.27
CA ILE A 93 8.55 18.45 -5.91
C ILE A 93 7.40 19.01 -5.08
N LEU A 94 7.60 20.22 -4.57
CA LEU A 94 6.56 21.00 -3.87
C LEU A 94 5.65 21.65 -4.93
N ALA A 95 4.81 20.84 -5.56
CA ALA A 95 3.82 21.29 -6.53
C ALA A 95 2.56 21.84 -5.83
N ASP A 96 1.75 22.59 -6.56
CA ASP A 96 0.45 23.07 -6.14
C ASP A 96 -0.68 22.14 -6.65
N PRO A 97 -1.61 21.68 -5.80
CA PRO A 97 -1.73 21.93 -4.36
C PRO A 97 -0.92 20.96 -3.46
N SER A 98 -0.34 19.92 -4.05
CA SER A 98 0.13 18.73 -3.34
C SER A 98 1.47 18.23 -3.90
N PRO A 99 2.32 17.59 -3.07
CA PRO A 99 3.66 17.18 -3.48
C PRO A 99 3.66 16.04 -4.51
N ILE A 100 4.75 15.97 -5.28
CA ILE A 100 5.03 14.87 -6.20
C ILE A 100 6.35 14.23 -5.80
N LEU A 101 6.37 12.91 -5.67
CA LEU A 101 7.55 12.14 -5.28
C LEU A 101 8.12 11.41 -6.48
N PHE A 102 9.44 11.40 -6.62
CA PHE A 102 10.16 10.55 -7.58
C PHE A 102 11.25 9.77 -6.86
N TYR A 103 11.41 8.49 -7.21
CA TYR A 103 12.56 7.70 -6.75
C TYR A 103 12.81 6.51 -7.66
N PRO A 104 14.07 6.11 -7.88
CA PRO A 104 14.38 4.92 -8.66
C PRO A 104 13.86 3.67 -7.94
N ILE A 105 13.25 2.76 -8.70
CA ILE A 105 12.82 1.44 -8.21
C ILE A 105 13.57 0.30 -8.88
N SER A 106 14.26 0.59 -9.98
CA SER A 106 15.21 -0.29 -10.67
C SER A 106 16.28 0.55 -11.38
N SER A 107 17.17 -0.09 -12.13
CA SER A 107 18.17 0.61 -12.95
C SER A 107 17.58 1.34 -14.17
N THR A 108 16.32 1.07 -14.52
CA THR A 108 15.65 1.60 -15.72
C THR A 108 14.32 2.29 -15.43
N GLU A 109 13.79 2.14 -14.21
CA GLU A 109 12.47 2.63 -13.84
C GLU A 109 12.51 3.57 -12.63
N ILE A 110 11.74 4.65 -12.74
CA ILE A 110 11.49 5.60 -11.67
C ILE A 110 10.02 5.50 -11.27
N ARG A 111 9.76 5.36 -9.97
CA ARG A 111 8.43 5.56 -9.41
C ARG A 111 8.15 7.06 -9.33
N CYS A 112 7.01 7.47 -9.86
CA CYS A 112 6.42 8.78 -9.59
C CYS A 112 5.14 8.58 -8.75
N LEU A 113 4.97 9.35 -7.68
CA LEU A 113 3.73 9.38 -6.88
C LEU A 113 3.22 10.82 -6.85
N VAL A 114 2.03 11.03 -7.39
CA VAL A 114 1.32 12.31 -7.32
C VAL A 114 0.34 12.24 -6.17
N ASP A 115 0.47 13.14 -5.21
CA ASP A 115 -0.55 13.31 -4.17
C ASP A 115 -1.76 14.06 -4.73
N VAL A 116 -2.93 13.44 -4.66
CA VAL A 116 -4.20 14.02 -5.10
C VAL A 116 -5.05 14.24 -3.86
N PRO A 117 -5.27 15.50 -3.44
CA PRO A 117 -5.98 15.80 -2.21
C PRO A 117 -7.47 15.45 -2.32
N GLY A 118 -8.06 15.08 -1.18
CA GLY A 118 -9.46 14.73 -1.04
C GLY A 118 -9.75 13.24 -1.29
N GLN A 119 -11.00 12.86 -1.02
CA GLN A 119 -11.44 11.45 -1.09
C GLN A 119 -11.78 10.98 -2.51
N LYS A 120 -11.97 11.92 -3.45
CA LYS A 120 -12.35 11.61 -4.84
C LYS A 120 -11.16 11.87 -5.76
N VAL A 121 -10.76 10.84 -6.50
CA VAL A 121 -9.73 10.95 -7.54
C VAL A 121 -10.38 11.03 -8.93
N PRO A 122 -9.74 11.69 -9.91
CA PRO A 122 -10.20 11.68 -11.30
C PRO A 122 -10.38 10.25 -11.85
N SER A 123 -11.39 10.04 -12.71
CA SER A 123 -11.63 8.73 -13.30
C SER A 123 -10.47 8.28 -14.20
N ILE A 124 -10.03 7.03 -14.03
CA ILE A 124 -9.05 6.39 -14.92
C ILE A 124 -9.75 5.95 -16.21
N SER A 125 -10.87 5.23 -16.11
CA SER A 125 -11.60 4.70 -17.28
C SER A 125 -12.18 5.78 -18.17
N GLY A 126 -12.56 6.93 -17.59
CA GLY A 126 -13.05 8.10 -18.32
C GLY A 126 -11.96 9.01 -18.89
N GLY A 127 -10.68 8.69 -18.70
CA GLY A 127 -9.54 9.49 -19.19
C GLY A 127 -9.29 10.80 -18.43
N GLU A 128 -10.09 11.12 -17.41
CA GLU A 128 -9.95 12.34 -16.60
C GLU A 128 -8.63 12.36 -15.84
N MET A 129 -8.16 11.21 -15.35
CA MET A 129 -6.86 11.08 -14.70
C MET A 129 -5.72 11.41 -15.67
N SER A 130 -5.77 10.89 -16.90
CA SER A 130 -4.78 11.22 -17.93
C SER A 130 -4.77 12.73 -18.23
N ARG A 131 -5.96 13.33 -18.36
CA ARG A 131 -6.11 14.78 -18.56
C ARG A 131 -5.56 15.57 -17.38
N TYR A 132 -5.85 15.17 -16.14
CA TYR A 132 -5.34 15.81 -14.92
C TYR A 132 -3.81 15.75 -14.87
N LEU A 133 -3.23 14.57 -15.07
CA LEU A 133 -1.77 14.39 -15.08
C LEU A 133 -1.10 15.26 -16.15
N LYS A 134 -1.63 15.31 -17.37
CA LYS A 134 -1.04 16.10 -18.48
C LYS A 134 -1.20 17.61 -18.30
N THR A 135 -2.34 18.06 -17.77
CA THR A 135 -2.70 19.50 -17.76
C THR A 135 -2.44 20.21 -16.44
N LYS A 136 -2.39 19.46 -15.33
CA LYS A 136 -2.20 20.03 -13.98
C LYS A 136 -0.89 19.61 -13.34
N VAL A 137 -0.45 18.37 -13.54
CA VAL A 137 0.72 17.82 -12.86
C VAL A 137 1.99 18.02 -13.69
N ALA A 138 2.01 17.55 -14.93
CA ALA A 138 3.19 17.58 -15.80
C ALA A 138 3.82 18.98 -15.97
N PRO A 139 3.05 20.09 -16.11
CA PRO A 139 3.63 21.43 -16.22
C PRO A 139 4.43 21.87 -14.98
N GLN A 140 4.20 21.24 -13.82
CA GLN A 140 4.87 21.56 -12.56
C GLN A 140 6.10 20.67 -12.31
N VAL A 141 6.29 19.63 -13.13
CA VAL A 141 7.48 18.79 -13.07
C VAL A 141 8.58 19.50 -13.85
N CYS A 142 9.49 20.15 -13.14
CA CYS A 142 10.52 21.00 -13.72
C CYS A 142 11.33 20.25 -14.79
N LEU A 143 11.56 20.86 -15.95
CA LEU A 143 12.35 20.30 -17.08
C LEU A 143 13.80 19.93 -16.69
N LEU A 144 14.30 20.41 -15.55
CA LEU A 144 15.59 20.00 -15.00
C LEU A 144 15.59 18.53 -14.51
N CYS A 145 14.41 17.95 -14.27
CA CYS A 145 14.25 16.59 -13.71
C CYS A 145 14.43 15.44 -14.70
N PHE A 146 14.52 15.72 -16.00
CA PHE A 146 14.70 14.71 -17.04
C PHE A 146 15.68 15.26 -18.08
N LYS A 147 16.98 15.01 -17.88
CA LYS A 147 18.00 15.17 -18.92
C LYS A 147 18.32 13.83 -19.55
#